data_AF-A0A373CJU3-F1
#
_entry.id   AF-A0A373CJU3-F1
#
_cell.length_a   1.000
_cell.length_b   1.000
_cell.length_c   1.000
_cell.angle_alpha   90.00
_cell.angle_beta   90.00
_cell.angle_gamma   90.00
#
_symmetry.space_group_name_H-M   'P 1'
#
loop_
_entity.id
_entity.type
_entity.pdbx_description
1 polymer ?
#
loop_
_entity_poly.entity_id
_entity_poly.type
_entity_poly.pdbx_seq_one_letter_code
_entity_poly.pdbx_strand_id
1 'polypeptide(L)'
;MILKKTSLENIIDTIKFIEDRYKVIELLKSIVYDLTKFANERDHVQKIVERHFWLFGEQYNLASADQRMQKALEQYRNILYGEEDVTAKLNSDAENERRMDIFLCNTRNIETTFETTLEENIVVELKAPRVLLTKKVLRQVEDYMDYVRRQPQFNSELRKWKFIAVCKEVDDYVKSQYKAFEDKGKVGLVFQVDNCEVYALTWDDIFKSFEIKHKPMLERLKYDRERVANELMAEVSDTEGREKADTLTKIAVAKVL
;
A
#
# COMPACT_ATOMS: atom_id res chain seq x y z
N MET A 1 -15.97 -26.43 20.30
CA MET A 1 -16.21 -24.99 20.48
C MET A 1 -14.85 -24.30 20.59
N ILE A 2 -14.61 -23.21 19.85
CA ILE A 2 -13.30 -22.53 19.86
C ILE A 2 -12.92 -22.04 21.27
N LEU A 3 -13.90 -21.63 22.08
CA LEU A 3 -13.76 -21.27 23.49
C LEU A 3 -13.22 -22.39 24.41
N LYS A 4 -13.24 -23.65 23.95
CA LYS A 4 -12.62 -24.78 24.67
C LYS A 4 -11.17 -25.03 24.24
N LYS A 5 -10.68 -24.30 23.24
CA LYS A 5 -9.38 -24.50 22.57
C LYS A 5 -8.55 -23.20 22.48
N THR A 6 -9.08 -22.06 22.93
CA THR A 6 -8.38 -20.76 23.00
C THR A 6 -8.83 -20.01 24.24
N SER A 7 -7.99 -19.11 24.75
CA SER A 7 -8.34 -18.23 25.87
C SER A 7 -9.25 -17.09 25.39
N LEU A 8 -10.05 -16.57 26.32
CA LEU A 8 -10.84 -15.35 26.06
C LEU A 8 -9.93 -14.16 25.72
N GLU A 9 -8.76 -14.08 26.36
CA GLU A 9 -7.74 -13.07 26.10
C GLU A 9 -7.32 -13.06 24.62
N ASN A 10 -6.96 -14.22 24.05
CA ASN A 10 -6.60 -14.32 22.64
C ASN A 10 -7.73 -13.88 21.70
N ILE A 11 -8.99 -14.14 22.07
CA ILE A 11 -10.16 -13.69 21.30
C ILE A 11 -10.29 -12.17 21.36
N ILE A 12 -10.15 -11.59 22.56
CA ILE A 12 -10.20 -10.14 22.77
C ILE A 12 -9.09 -9.46 21.98
N ASP A 13 -7.87 -9.97 22.01
CA ASP A 13 -6.74 -9.38 21.31
C ASP A 13 -6.90 -9.46 19.79
N THR A 14 -7.47 -10.55 19.27
CA THR A 14 -7.83 -10.66 17.85
C THR A 14 -8.86 -9.58 17.47
N ILE A 15 -9.88 -9.36 18.30
CA ILE A 15 -10.91 -8.33 18.06
C ILE A 15 -10.30 -6.93 18.11
N LYS A 16 -9.44 -6.64 19.09
CA LYS A 16 -8.72 -5.36 19.20
C LYS A 16 -7.85 -5.09 17.99
N PHE A 17 -7.10 -6.09 17.52
CA PHE A 17 -6.28 -5.99 16.32
C PHE A 17 -7.10 -5.55 15.09
N ILE A 18 -8.29 -6.13 14.92
CA ILE A 18 -9.21 -5.74 13.86
C ILE A 18 -9.71 -4.30 14.07
N GLU A 19 -10.17 -3.98 15.28
CA GLU A 19 -10.65 -2.64 15.64
C GLU A 19 -9.60 -1.55 15.39
N ASP A 20 -8.34 -1.79 15.74
CA ASP A 20 -7.26 -0.83 15.54
C ASP A 20 -7.04 -0.54 14.05
N ARG A 21 -7.16 -1.55 13.19
CA ARG A 21 -7.10 -1.37 11.73
C ARG A 21 -8.27 -0.56 11.19
N TYR A 22 -9.47 -0.77 11.74
CA TYR A 22 -10.62 0.08 11.42
C TYR A 22 -10.38 1.54 11.83
N LYS A 23 -9.82 1.77 13.03
CA LYS A 23 -9.47 3.12 13.48
C LYS A 23 -8.47 3.78 12.54
N VAL A 24 -7.46 3.05 12.06
CA VAL A 24 -6.50 3.54 11.05
C VAL A 24 -7.20 3.94 9.74
N ILE A 25 -8.16 3.14 9.27
CA ILE A 25 -8.92 3.45 8.04
C ILE A 25 -9.74 4.74 8.21
N GLU A 26 -10.46 4.88 9.31
CA GLU A 26 -11.26 6.09 9.58
C GLU A 26 -10.37 7.34 9.79
N LEU A 27 -9.24 7.17 10.47
CA LEU A 27 -8.19 8.19 10.59
C LEU A 27 -7.72 8.68 9.22
N LEU A 28 -7.35 7.74 8.35
CA LEU A 28 -6.82 8.05 7.04
C LEU A 28 -7.90 8.65 6.11
N LYS A 29 -9.16 8.19 6.20
CA LYS A 29 -10.30 8.82 5.53
C LYS A 29 -10.44 10.29 5.93
N SER A 30 -10.35 10.61 7.22
CA SER A 30 -10.46 12.00 7.67
C SER A 30 -9.29 12.86 7.17
N ILE A 31 -8.06 12.33 7.22
CA ILE A 31 -6.88 13.00 6.67
C ILE A 31 -7.03 13.28 5.17
N VAL A 32 -7.51 12.30 4.41
CA VAL A 32 -7.64 12.39 2.95
C VAL A 32 -8.80 13.30 2.53
N TYR A 33 -9.98 13.14 3.12
CA TYR A 33 -11.21 13.78 2.66
C TYR A 33 -11.56 15.07 3.41
N ASP A 34 -11.45 15.08 4.74
CA ASP A 34 -11.86 16.22 5.56
C ASP A 34 -10.74 17.25 5.69
N LEU A 35 -9.50 16.76 5.83
CA LEU A 35 -8.31 17.57 6.06
C LEU A 35 -7.45 17.73 4.81
N THR A 36 -8.02 17.54 3.60
CA THR A 36 -7.30 17.62 2.31
C THR A 36 -6.39 18.83 2.19
N LYS A 37 -6.83 20.00 2.71
CA LYS A 37 -6.06 21.27 2.64
C LYS A 37 -4.88 21.32 3.62
N PHE A 38 -4.95 20.54 4.68
CA PHE A 38 -4.01 20.56 5.80
C PHE A 38 -3.06 19.36 5.80
N ALA A 39 -3.45 18.24 5.19
CA ALA A 39 -2.62 17.05 5.05
C ALA A 39 -1.61 17.20 3.90
N ASN A 40 -0.43 16.61 4.07
CA ASN A 40 0.57 16.49 3.01
C ASN A 40 1.02 15.03 2.86
N GLU A 41 1.80 14.76 1.81
CA GLU A 41 2.33 13.44 1.50
C GLU A 41 3.26 12.94 2.60
N ARG A 42 4.39 13.62 2.82
CA ARG A 42 5.49 13.15 3.68
C ARG A 42 5.15 13.10 5.17
N ASP A 43 4.46 14.10 5.71
CA ASP A 43 4.25 14.18 7.16
C ASP A 43 3.02 13.42 7.63
N HIS A 44 2.09 13.06 6.72
CA HIS A 44 0.82 12.43 7.08
C HIS A 44 0.66 11.10 6.37
N VAL A 45 0.39 11.15 5.06
CA VAL A 45 0.00 9.98 4.27
C VAL A 45 1.10 8.92 4.28
N GLN A 46 2.32 9.32 3.94
CA GLN A 46 3.49 8.46 3.91
C GLN A 46 3.73 7.81 5.27
N LYS A 47 3.87 8.60 6.35
CA LYS A 47 4.13 8.08 7.71
C LYS A 47 3.10 7.06 8.18
N ILE A 48 1.82 7.28 7.87
CA ILE A 48 0.74 6.35 8.24
C ILE A 48 0.87 5.06 7.44
N VAL A 49 1.04 5.16 6.12
CA VAL A 49 1.11 4.00 5.24
C VAL A 49 2.35 3.16 5.53
N GLU A 50 3.50 3.77 5.82
CA GLU A 50 4.72 3.06 6.21
C GLU A 50 4.50 2.11 7.39
N ARG A 51 3.65 2.51 8.34
CA ARG A 51 3.29 1.71 9.52
C ARG A 51 2.14 0.75 9.28
N HIS A 52 1.34 1.00 8.24
CA HIS A 52 0.14 0.23 7.93
C HIS A 52 0.14 -0.24 6.48
N PHE A 53 1.28 -0.73 6.01
CA PHE A 53 1.45 -1.18 4.62
C PHE A 53 0.51 -2.35 4.25
N TRP A 54 -0.05 -3.04 5.25
CA TRP A 54 -1.10 -4.04 5.08
C TRP A 54 -2.32 -3.52 4.30
N LEU A 55 -2.50 -2.20 4.21
CA LEU A 55 -3.46 -1.54 3.31
C LEU A 55 -3.34 -2.01 1.85
N PHE A 56 -2.15 -2.41 1.41
CA PHE A 56 -1.88 -2.91 0.05
C PHE A 56 -1.85 -4.44 -0.05
N GLY A 57 -2.02 -5.13 1.08
CA GLY A 57 -2.17 -6.57 1.16
C GLY A 57 -1.51 -7.16 2.40
N GLU A 58 -2.30 -7.91 3.16
CA GLU A 58 -1.89 -8.60 4.41
C GLU A 58 -0.76 -9.60 4.23
N GLN A 59 -0.65 -10.18 3.03
CA GLN A 59 0.34 -11.19 2.72
C GLN A 59 1.72 -10.62 2.42
N TYR A 60 1.86 -9.30 2.28
CA TYR A 60 3.12 -8.67 1.92
C TYR A 60 3.91 -8.23 3.15
N ASN A 61 5.23 -8.24 3.03
CA ASN A 61 6.16 -7.68 3.99
C ASN A 61 6.74 -6.36 3.45
N LEU A 62 7.07 -5.43 4.34
CA LEU A 62 7.75 -4.19 3.97
C LEU A 62 9.22 -4.48 3.64
N ALA A 63 9.62 -4.25 2.39
CA ALA A 63 11.02 -4.33 1.97
C ALA A 63 11.75 -3.01 2.26
N SER A 64 11.15 -1.86 1.92
CA SER A 64 11.67 -0.53 2.26
C SER A 64 10.59 0.55 2.17
N ALA A 65 10.85 1.71 2.77
CA ALA A 65 10.02 2.90 2.71
C ALA A 65 10.86 4.19 2.63
N ASP A 66 10.38 5.20 1.89
CA ASP A 66 11.06 6.48 1.61
C ASP A 66 12.56 6.28 1.28
N GLN A 67 12.84 5.34 0.38
CA GLN A 67 14.20 4.91 0.08
C GLN A 67 14.51 5.01 -1.41
N ARG A 68 15.76 5.40 -1.71
CA ARG A 68 16.28 5.42 -3.09
C ARG A 68 16.12 4.06 -3.74
N MET A 69 15.63 4.07 -4.97
CA MET A 69 15.27 2.89 -5.72
C MET A 69 16.41 1.87 -5.80
N GLN A 70 17.62 2.36 -6.12
CA GLN A 70 18.80 1.50 -6.19
C GLN A 70 19.03 0.74 -4.88
N LYS A 71 19.10 1.46 -3.76
CA LYS A 71 19.38 0.89 -2.43
C LYS A 71 18.28 -0.07 -1.99
N ALA A 72 17.03 0.26 -2.27
CA ALA A 72 15.87 -0.57 -1.94
C ALA A 72 15.87 -1.91 -2.69
N LEU A 73 16.17 -1.88 -3.99
CA LEU A 73 16.28 -3.10 -4.81
C LEU A 73 17.51 -3.94 -4.45
N GLU A 74 18.63 -3.31 -4.10
CA GLU A 74 19.81 -4.00 -3.56
C GLU A 74 19.48 -4.71 -2.24
N GLN A 75 18.79 -4.04 -1.31
CA GLN A 75 18.34 -4.66 -0.05
C GLN A 75 17.36 -5.81 -0.27
N TYR A 76 16.42 -5.66 -1.20
CA TYR A 76 15.50 -6.74 -1.56
C TYR A 76 16.23 -7.99 -2.07
N ARG A 77 17.27 -7.84 -2.89
CA ARG A 77 18.10 -8.98 -3.31
C ARG A 77 18.78 -9.66 -2.12
N ASN A 78 19.30 -8.89 -1.16
CA ASN A 78 19.91 -9.44 0.04
C ASN A 78 18.90 -10.26 0.86
N ILE A 79 17.64 -9.83 0.92
CA ILE A 79 16.55 -10.56 1.59
C ILE A 79 16.28 -11.90 0.89
N LEU A 80 16.32 -11.94 -0.44
CA LEU A 80 16.01 -13.15 -1.21
C LEU A 80 17.16 -14.17 -1.29
N TYR A 81 18.39 -13.69 -1.49
CA TYR A 81 19.52 -14.54 -1.89
C TYR A 81 20.69 -14.54 -0.89
N GLY A 82 20.61 -13.73 0.17
CA GLY A 82 21.68 -13.59 1.16
C GLY A 82 22.83 -12.68 0.70
N GLU A 83 23.78 -12.45 1.61
CA GLU A 83 24.90 -11.50 1.41
C GLU A 83 25.95 -11.94 0.37
N GLU A 84 25.92 -13.20 -0.08
CA GLU A 84 26.95 -13.75 -0.97
C GLU A 84 26.77 -13.33 -2.45
N ASP A 85 25.62 -12.77 -2.84
CA ASP A 85 25.29 -12.43 -4.23
C ASP A 85 25.36 -10.91 -4.56
N VAL A 86 26.16 -10.17 -3.78
CA VAL A 86 26.09 -8.69 -3.68
C VAL A 86 27.14 -7.95 -4.56
N THR A 87 27.75 -8.62 -5.53
CA THR A 87 28.74 -7.96 -6.42
C THR A 87 28.13 -7.28 -7.65
N ALA A 88 26.89 -7.62 -8.02
CA ALA A 88 26.21 -6.97 -9.14
C ALA A 88 25.58 -5.63 -8.72
N LYS A 89 26.33 -4.54 -8.92
CA LYS A 89 25.77 -3.18 -8.87
C LYS A 89 24.68 -3.05 -9.91
N LEU A 90 23.54 -2.45 -9.53
CA LEU A 90 22.51 -2.11 -10.51
C LEU A 90 23.08 -1.14 -11.54
N ASN A 91 22.63 -1.28 -12.79
CA ASN A 91 23.06 -0.36 -13.85
C ASN A 91 22.65 1.07 -13.47
N SER A 92 23.58 2.01 -13.63
CA SER A 92 23.31 3.41 -13.31
C SER A 92 22.33 4.02 -14.31
N ASP A 93 21.26 4.64 -13.81
CA ASP A 93 20.24 5.31 -14.60
C ASP A 93 19.85 6.64 -13.93
N ALA A 94 19.23 7.55 -14.68
CA ALA A 94 18.70 8.81 -14.16
C ALA A 94 17.67 8.60 -13.03
N GLU A 95 17.03 7.43 -13.04
CA GLU A 95 15.99 7.03 -12.11
C GLU A 95 16.53 6.46 -10.78
N ASN A 96 17.82 6.13 -10.68
CA ASN A 96 18.43 5.52 -9.48
C ASN A 96 18.20 6.31 -8.20
N GLU A 97 18.20 7.64 -8.34
CA GLU A 97 18.12 8.60 -7.25
C GLU A 97 16.68 8.89 -6.82
N ARG A 98 15.68 8.44 -7.60
CA ARG A 98 14.29 8.56 -7.20
C ARG A 98 14.00 7.68 -5.99
N ARG A 99 13.10 8.14 -5.14
CA ARG A 99 12.72 7.45 -3.90
C ARG A 99 11.39 6.75 -4.13
N MET A 100 11.35 5.47 -3.77
CA MET A 100 10.11 4.73 -3.68
C MET A 100 9.50 5.01 -2.32
N ASP A 101 8.23 5.41 -2.31
CA ASP A 101 7.50 5.69 -1.10
C ASP A 101 7.33 4.41 -0.29
N ILE A 102 6.77 3.35 -0.89
CA ILE A 102 6.61 2.05 -0.24
C ILE A 102 7.03 0.96 -1.22
N PHE A 103 7.87 0.03 -0.75
CA PHE A 103 8.22 -1.17 -1.49
C PHE A 103 7.93 -2.41 -0.64
N LEU A 104 7.06 -3.27 -1.14
CA LEU A 104 6.62 -4.50 -0.49
C LEU A 104 7.05 -5.71 -1.31
N CYS A 105 7.32 -6.81 -0.60
CA CYS A 105 7.61 -8.09 -1.22
C CYS A 105 6.87 -9.24 -0.51
N ASN A 106 6.60 -10.30 -1.27
CA ASN A 106 6.12 -11.57 -0.74
C ASN A 106 6.64 -12.71 -1.60
N THR A 107 6.79 -13.87 -0.99
CA THR A 107 7.22 -15.10 -1.63
C THR A 107 6.22 -16.18 -1.28
N ARG A 108 5.62 -16.84 -2.28
CA ARG A 108 4.67 -17.93 -2.06
C ARG A 108 4.90 -19.08 -3.03
N ASN A 109 4.74 -20.30 -2.54
CA ASN A 109 4.81 -21.48 -3.38
C ASN A 109 3.58 -21.53 -4.29
N ILE A 110 3.78 -21.84 -5.57
CA ILE A 110 2.73 -22.04 -6.55
C ILE A 110 2.84 -23.43 -7.16
N GLU A 111 1.70 -24.09 -7.31
CA GLU A 111 1.61 -25.33 -8.05
C GLU A 111 1.81 -25.03 -9.54
N THR A 112 2.97 -25.42 -10.04
CA THR A 112 3.31 -25.44 -11.46
C THR A 112 3.89 -26.81 -11.77
N THR A 113 4.15 -27.09 -13.05
CA THR A 113 4.74 -28.37 -13.49
C THR A 113 6.03 -28.76 -12.72
N PHE A 114 6.72 -27.80 -12.09
CA PHE A 114 7.98 -28.02 -11.38
C PHE A 114 7.99 -27.54 -9.91
N GLU A 115 6.82 -27.33 -9.28
CA GLU A 115 6.72 -26.72 -7.92
C GLU A 115 7.62 -25.47 -7.77
N THR A 116 7.11 -24.33 -8.21
CA THR A 116 7.92 -23.10 -8.26
C THR A 116 7.49 -22.11 -7.20
N THR A 117 8.43 -21.28 -6.77
CA THR A 117 8.17 -20.17 -5.87
C THR A 117 7.88 -18.92 -6.69
N LEU A 118 6.74 -18.28 -6.44
CA LEU A 118 6.39 -16.99 -7.03
C LEU A 118 6.79 -15.87 -6.09
N GLU A 119 7.59 -14.94 -6.62
CA GLU A 119 7.94 -13.69 -5.97
C GLU A 119 6.99 -12.59 -6.44
N GLU A 120 6.35 -11.88 -5.52
CA GLU A 120 5.45 -10.77 -5.82
C GLU A 120 5.99 -9.50 -5.17
N ASN A 121 6.10 -8.44 -5.97
CA ASN A 121 6.66 -7.15 -5.59
C ASN A 121 5.66 -6.03 -5.86
N ILE A 122 5.51 -5.11 -4.90
CA ILE A 122 4.63 -3.95 -5.03
C ILE A 122 5.44 -2.69 -4.71
N VAL A 123 5.52 -1.77 -5.66
CA VAL A 123 6.01 -0.42 -5.46
C VAL A 123 4.82 0.52 -5.47
N VAL A 124 4.64 1.29 -4.40
CA VAL A 124 3.57 2.28 -4.28
C VAL A 124 4.18 3.67 -4.32
N GLU A 125 3.56 4.57 -5.07
CA GLU A 125 3.80 6.01 -5.06
C GLU A 125 2.54 6.70 -4.50
N LEU A 126 2.70 7.46 -3.43
CA LEU A 126 1.65 8.17 -2.74
C LEU A 126 1.74 9.66 -3.09
N LYS A 127 0.60 10.34 -3.14
CA LYS A 127 0.56 11.80 -3.24
C LYS A 127 -0.26 12.41 -2.13
N ALA A 128 0.05 13.68 -1.83
CA ALA A 128 -0.77 14.49 -0.93
C ALA A 128 -2.23 14.50 -1.39
N PRO A 129 -3.23 14.53 -0.48
CA PRO A 129 -4.64 14.38 -0.86
C PRO A 129 -5.17 15.41 -1.87
N ARG A 130 -4.54 16.59 -1.96
CA ARG A 130 -4.89 17.65 -2.94
C ARG A 130 -4.37 17.40 -4.36
N VAL A 131 -3.51 16.41 -4.55
CA VAL A 131 -2.89 16.12 -5.85
C VAL A 131 -3.76 15.12 -6.61
N LEU A 132 -4.12 15.49 -7.84
CA LEU A 132 -4.82 14.62 -8.76
C LEU A 132 -3.86 13.61 -9.38
N LEU A 133 -4.35 12.39 -9.56
CA LEU A 133 -3.68 11.39 -10.39
C LEU A 133 -3.79 11.86 -11.84
N THR A 134 -2.66 12.30 -12.39
CA THR A 134 -2.54 12.77 -13.77
C THR A 134 -1.55 11.92 -14.53
N LYS A 135 -1.43 12.16 -15.84
CA LYS A 135 -0.36 11.58 -16.66
C LYS A 135 1.04 11.72 -16.05
N LYS A 136 1.33 12.83 -15.35
CA LYS A 136 2.62 13.05 -14.70
C LYS A 136 2.87 12.08 -13.55
N VAL A 137 1.85 11.84 -12.73
CA VAL A 137 1.95 10.88 -11.60
C VAL A 137 2.06 9.45 -12.14
N LEU A 138 1.30 9.11 -13.18
CA LEU A 138 1.44 7.83 -13.87
C LEU A 138 2.84 7.63 -14.44
N ARG A 139 3.40 8.65 -15.10
CA ARG A 139 4.74 8.56 -15.66
C ARG A 139 5.79 8.27 -14.58
N GLN A 140 5.60 8.77 -13.37
CA GLN A 140 6.52 8.51 -12.26
C GLN A 140 6.59 7.01 -11.91
N VAL A 141 5.45 6.32 -11.83
CA VAL A 141 5.41 4.88 -11.56
C VAL A 141 5.80 4.03 -12.78
N GLU A 142 5.53 4.51 -14.00
CA GLU A 142 6.04 3.90 -15.23
C GLU A 142 7.57 3.98 -15.31
N ASP A 143 8.19 5.09 -14.89
CA ASP A 143 9.65 5.23 -14.88
C ASP A 143 10.29 4.22 -13.91
N TYR A 144 9.65 3.95 -12.75
CA TYR A 144 10.08 2.86 -11.84
C TYR A 144 9.98 1.50 -12.53
N MET A 145 8.86 1.22 -13.20
CA MET A 145 8.70 -0.01 -13.96
C MET A 145 9.79 -0.15 -15.03
N ASP A 146 10.03 0.89 -15.83
CA ASP A 146 11.06 0.90 -16.87
C ASP A 146 12.46 0.66 -16.27
N TYR A 147 12.76 1.25 -15.11
CA TYR A 147 14.01 1.01 -14.42
C TYR A 147 14.17 -0.45 -13.99
N VAL A 148 13.17 -1.05 -13.36
CA VAL A 148 13.19 -2.47 -12.96
C VAL A 148 13.37 -3.37 -14.19
N ARG A 149 12.64 -3.09 -15.28
CA ARG A 149 12.70 -3.88 -16.52
C ARG A 149 14.07 -3.82 -17.20
N ARG A 150 14.85 -2.75 -16.99
CA ARG A 150 16.23 -2.64 -17.50
C ARG A 150 17.25 -3.46 -16.70
N GLN A 151 16.85 -4.08 -15.59
CA GLN A 151 17.70 -4.93 -14.76
C GLN A 151 17.35 -6.41 -15.02
N PRO A 152 18.15 -7.15 -15.81
CA PRO A 152 17.83 -8.54 -16.17
C PRO A 152 17.56 -9.45 -14.97
N GLN A 153 18.23 -9.20 -13.84
CA GLN A 153 18.06 -9.92 -12.59
C GLN A 153 16.63 -9.83 -11.98
N PHE A 154 15.80 -8.88 -12.42
CA PHE A 154 14.42 -8.70 -11.94
C PHE A 154 13.33 -9.21 -12.88
N ASN A 155 13.69 -9.76 -14.05
CA ASN A 155 12.74 -10.06 -15.14
C ASN A 155 12.34 -11.55 -15.28
N SER A 156 12.55 -12.36 -14.24
CA SER A 156 12.08 -13.76 -14.23
C SER A 156 10.55 -13.83 -14.38
N GLU A 157 10.04 -14.82 -15.12
CA GLU A 157 8.60 -15.12 -15.21
C GLU A 157 7.99 -15.53 -13.85
N LEU A 158 8.83 -16.00 -12.92
CA LEU A 158 8.45 -16.32 -11.54
C LEU A 158 8.43 -15.09 -10.62
N ARG A 159 8.66 -13.90 -11.16
CA ARG A 159 8.62 -12.64 -10.41
C ARG A 159 7.59 -11.71 -11.01
N LYS A 160 6.63 -11.25 -10.21
CA LYS A 160 5.62 -10.26 -10.62
C LYS A 160 5.88 -8.92 -9.97
N TRP A 161 5.69 -7.86 -10.74
CA TRP A 161 5.83 -6.48 -10.27
C TRP A 161 4.53 -5.71 -10.46
N LYS A 162 4.10 -5.01 -9.43
CA LYS A 162 2.99 -4.06 -9.46
C LYS A 162 3.49 -2.68 -9.06
N PHE A 163 3.24 -1.70 -9.90
CA PHE A 163 3.56 -0.30 -9.64
C PHE A 163 2.25 0.45 -9.47
N ILE A 164 2.02 1.04 -8.30
CA ILE A 164 0.71 1.58 -7.91
C ILE A 164 0.86 3.06 -7.59
N ALA A 165 0.18 3.92 -8.34
CA ALA A 165 0.00 5.31 -7.97
C ALA A 165 -1.30 5.48 -7.16
N VAL A 166 -1.24 6.14 -6.01
CA VAL A 166 -2.42 6.43 -5.17
C VAL A 166 -2.62 7.92 -4.99
N CYS A 167 -3.81 8.40 -5.34
CA CYS A 167 -4.23 9.78 -5.16
C CYS A 167 -5.67 9.84 -4.62
N LYS A 168 -6.17 11.02 -4.27
CA LYS A 168 -7.56 11.17 -3.85
C LYS A 168 -8.53 11.01 -5.02
N GLU A 169 -8.18 11.59 -6.16
CA GLU A 169 -9.02 11.69 -7.36
C GLU A 169 -8.16 11.50 -8.62
N VAL A 170 -8.80 11.17 -9.75
CA VAL A 170 -8.15 10.90 -11.04
C VAL A 170 -8.64 11.85 -12.11
N ASP A 171 -7.76 12.24 -13.03
CA ASP A 171 -8.12 13.05 -14.20
C ASP A 171 -8.74 12.21 -15.33
N ASP A 172 -9.19 12.89 -16.39
CA ASP A 172 -9.83 12.22 -17.53
C ASP A 172 -8.86 11.39 -18.37
N TYR A 173 -7.56 11.71 -18.36
CA TYR A 173 -6.54 10.90 -19.00
C TYR A 173 -6.46 9.52 -18.33
N VAL A 174 -6.36 9.48 -17.00
CA VAL A 174 -6.31 8.22 -16.25
C VAL A 174 -7.59 7.41 -16.46
N LYS A 175 -8.76 8.04 -16.47
CA LYS A 175 -10.03 7.35 -16.80
C LYS A 175 -10.02 6.72 -18.19
N SER A 176 -9.39 7.37 -19.17
CA SER A 176 -9.25 6.80 -20.52
C SER A 176 -8.35 5.56 -20.51
N GLN A 177 -7.32 5.54 -19.67
CA GLN A 177 -6.46 4.36 -19.49
C GLN A 177 -7.21 3.19 -18.85
N TYR A 178 -8.08 3.42 -17.87
CA TYR A 178 -8.91 2.35 -17.30
C TYR A 178 -9.75 1.66 -18.37
N LYS A 179 -10.38 2.43 -19.26
CA LYS A 179 -11.17 1.86 -20.37
C LYS A 179 -10.31 1.04 -21.33
N ALA A 180 -9.07 1.45 -21.57
CA ALA A 180 -8.17 0.73 -22.47
C ALA A 180 -7.72 -0.65 -21.94
N PHE A 181 -7.81 -0.88 -20.62
CA PHE A 181 -7.40 -2.12 -19.96
C PHE A 181 -8.55 -2.82 -19.22
N GLU A 182 -9.79 -2.39 -19.43
CA GLU A 182 -10.99 -2.95 -18.81
C GLU A 182 -11.17 -4.44 -19.15
N ASP A 183 -10.76 -4.85 -20.34
CA ASP A 183 -10.80 -6.23 -20.83
C ASP A 183 -9.97 -7.21 -19.97
N LYS A 184 -9.00 -6.70 -19.19
CA LYS A 184 -8.19 -7.51 -18.28
C LYS A 184 -8.90 -7.89 -16.99
N GLY A 185 -10.05 -7.27 -16.69
CA GLY A 185 -10.83 -7.53 -15.47
C GLY A 185 -10.09 -7.17 -14.18
N LYS A 186 -9.08 -6.31 -14.24
CA LYS A 186 -8.28 -5.86 -13.10
C LYS A 186 -8.61 -4.40 -12.79
N VAL A 187 -9.18 -4.15 -11.62
CA VAL A 187 -9.59 -2.81 -11.19
C VAL A 187 -8.36 -1.89 -11.05
N GLY A 188 -8.45 -0.69 -11.63
CA GLY A 188 -7.39 0.31 -11.58
C GLY A 188 -6.19 0.03 -12.49
N LEU A 189 -6.19 -1.06 -13.26
CA LEU A 189 -5.12 -1.34 -14.20
C LEU A 189 -5.11 -0.31 -15.33
N VAL A 190 -3.93 0.26 -15.61
CA VAL A 190 -3.74 1.27 -16.67
C VAL A 190 -2.66 0.89 -17.67
N PHE A 191 -1.82 -0.09 -17.33
CA PHE A 191 -0.79 -0.63 -18.21
C PHE A 191 -0.37 -2.02 -17.74
N GLN A 192 -0.03 -2.91 -18.68
CA GLN A 192 0.54 -4.22 -18.39
C GLN A 192 1.52 -4.61 -19.50
N VAL A 193 2.71 -5.06 -19.13
CA VAL A 193 3.72 -5.59 -20.05
C VAL A 193 4.57 -6.63 -19.34
N ASP A 194 4.87 -7.73 -20.01
CA ASP A 194 5.67 -8.83 -19.45
C ASP A 194 5.14 -9.28 -18.06
N ASN A 195 6.02 -9.25 -17.05
CA ASN A 195 5.73 -9.55 -15.66
C ASN A 195 5.36 -8.31 -14.80
N CYS A 196 5.11 -7.16 -15.45
CA CYS A 196 4.86 -5.87 -14.83
C CYS A 196 3.42 -5.38 -15.07
N GLU A 197 2.84 -4.80 -14.03
CA GLU A 197 1.52 -4.16 -14.05
C GLU A 197 1.61 -2.77 -13.44
N VAL A 198 0.94 -1.78 -14.05
CA VAL A 198 0.81 -0.43 -13.50
C VAL A 198 -0.65 -0.17 -13.16
N TYR A 199 -0.87 0.29 -11.93
CA TYR A 199 -2.18 0.62 -11.39
C TYR A 199 -2.25 2.09 -11.02
N ALA A 200 -3.41 2.67 -11.28
CA ALA A 200 -3.82 3.96 -10.76
C ALA A 200 -5.01 3.69 -9.84
N LEU A 201 -4.88 4.05 -8.56
CA LEU A 201 -5.92 3.81 -7.57
C LEU A 201 -6.24 5.12 -6.85
N THR A 202 -7.51 5.27 -6.50
CA THR A 202 -7.95 6.29 -5.55
C THR A 202 -7.83 5.78 -4.12
N TRP A 203 -7.80 6.70 -3.16
CA TRP A 203 -7.97 6.34 -1.75
C TRP A 203 -9.29 5.60 -1.49
N ASP A 204 -10.36 5.95 -2.22
CA ASP A 204 -11.64 5.22 -2.13
C ASP A 204 -11.49 3.75 -2.54
N ASP A 205 -10.73 3.45 -3.59
CA ASP A 205 -10.46 2.06 -4.02
C ASP A 205 -9.78 1.25 -2.90
N ILE A 206 -8.80 1.86 -2.21
CA ILE A 206 -8.08 1.24 -1.08
C ILE A 206 -9.04 0.99 0.09
N PHE A 207 -9.81 2.00 0.49
CA PHE A 207 -10.78 1.87 1.59
C PHE A 207 -11.87 0.86 1.26
N LYS A 208 -12.36 0.86 0.02
CA LYS A 208 -13.42 -0.05 -0.42
C LYS A 208 -12.94 -1.50 -0.45
N SER A 209 -11.73 -1.72 -0.93
CA SER A 209 -11.09 -3.05 -0.89
C SER A 209 -11.01 -3.59 0.53
N PHE A 210 -10.57 -2.76 1.49
CA PHE A 210 -10.53 -3.11 2.91
C PHE A 210 -11.93 -3.45 3.46
N GLU A 211 -12.92 -2.59 3.20
CA GLU A 211 -14.30 -2.81 3.64
C GLU A 211 -14.87 -4.12 3.10
N ILE A 212 -14.72 -4.39 1.80
CA ILE A 212 -15.22 -5.63 1.18
C ILE A 212 -14.58 -6.86 1.82
N LYS A 213 -13.26 -6.83 2.02
CA LYS A 213 -12.50 -7.96 2.60
C LYS A 213 -12.95 -8.29 4.03
N HIS A 214 -13.27 -7.27 4.83
CA HIS A 214 -13.57 -7.44 6.25
C HIS A 214 -15.08 -7.46 6.58
N LYS A 215 -15.94 -7.06 5.64
CA LYS A 215 -17.40 -7.03 5.78
C LYS A 215 -18.00 -8.34 6.35
N PRO A 216 -17.66 -9.55 5.85
CA PRO A 216 -18.28 -10.78 6.35
C PRO A 216 -18.03 -11.03 7.84
N MET A 217 -16.86 -10.62 8.33
CA MET A 217 -16.49 -10.78 9.73
C MET A 217 -17.20 -9.74 10.61
N LEU A 218 -17.23 -8.47 10.18
CA LEU A 218 -17.90 -7.42 10.93
C LEU A 218 -19.40 -7.64 11.07
N GLU A 219 -20.07 -8.09 10.02
CA GLU A 219 -21.51 -8.36 10.06
C GLU A 219 -21.83 -9.45 11.08
N ARG A 220 -20.98 -10.48 11.19
CA ARG A 220 -21.12 -11.54 12.20
C ARG A 220 -20.86 -11.06 13.61
N LEU A 221 -19.90 -10.15 13.79
CA LEU A 221 -19.60 -9.51 15.08
C LEU A 221 -20.63 -8.45 15.47
N LYS A 222 -21.52 -8.03 14.55
CA LYS A 222 -22.41 -6.87 14.71
C LYS A 222 -21.64 -5.63 15.16
N TYR A 223 -20.48 -5.43 14.57
CA TYR A 223 -19.55 -4.38 14.97
C TYR A 223 -20.10 -2.98 14.65
N ASP A 224 -20.13 -2.11 15.65
CA ASP A 224 -20.64 -0.74 15.53
C ASP A 224 -19.53 0.20 15.03
N ARG A 225 -19.48 0.34 13.70
CA ARG A 225 -18.50 1.20 13.03
C ARG A 225 -18.71 2.68 13.32
N GLU A 226 -19.95 3.13 13.47
CA GLU A 226 -20.26 4.54 13.73
C GLU A 226 -19.75 4.96 15.10
N ARG A 227 -19.91 4.10 16.10
CA ARG A 227 -19.37 4.35 17.43
C ARG A 227 -17.85 4.55 17.41
N VAL A 228 -17.12 3.71 16.68
CA VAL A 228 -15.65 3.80 16.58
C VAL A 228 -15.22 5.11 15.92
N ALA A 229 -15.88 5.51 14.84
CA ALA A 229 -15.63 6.79 14.18
C ALA A 229 -15.93 7.97 15.13
N ASN A 230 -17.03 7.91 15.88
CA ASN A 230 -17.39 8.95 16.85
C ASN A 230 -16.40 9.05 18.01
N GLU A 231 -15.96 7.92 18.57
CA GLU A 231 -14.94 7.88 19.62
C GLU A 231 -13.62 8.50 19.15
N LEU A 232 -13.21 8.19 17.91
CA LEU A 232 -12.02 8.78 17.30
C LEU A 232 -12.17 10.31 17.12
N MET A 233 -13.32 10.77 16.62
CA MET A 233 -13.55 12.21 16.42
C MET A 233 -13.60 13.00 17.73
N ALA A 234 -14.07 12.36 18.81
CA ALA A 234 -14.04 12.95 20.15
C ALA A 234 -12.61 13.08 20.69
N GLU A 235 -11.72 12.13 20.39
CA GLU A 235 -10.31 12.17 20.83
C GLU A 235 -9.52 13.36 20.23
N VAL A 236 -10.01 13.92 19.11
CA VAL A 236 -9.37 15.04 18.42
C VAL A 236 -10.26 16.29 18.31
N SER A 237 -11.31 16.39 19.13
CA SER A 237 -12.29 17.49 19.07
C SER A 237 -11.68 18.87 19.28
N ASP A 238 -10.60 18.95 20.06
CA ASP A 238 -9.99 20.20 20.50
C ASP A 238 -8.94 20.73 19.53
N THR A 239 -8.70 20.00 18.43
CA THR A 239 -7.70 20.34 17.42
C THR A 239 -8.35 20.64 16.07
N GLU A 240 -7.83 21.63 15.34
CA GLU A 240 -8.33 22.00 14.02
C GLU A 240 -7.21 22.09 12.97
N GLY A 241 -7.61 22.09 11.71
CA GLY A 241 -6.70 22.31 10.59
C GLY A 241 -5.49 21.36 10.57
N ARG A 242 -4.29 21.95 10.54
CA ARG A 242 -3.03 21.19 10.49
C ARG A 242 -2.73 20.45 11.77
N GLU A 243 -3.02 21.05 12.93
CA GLU A 243 -2.80 20.41 14.23
C GLU A 243 -3.64 19.14 14.38
N LYS A 244 -4.88 19.16 13.89
CA LYS A 244 -5.73 17.97 13.82
C LYS A 244 -5.10 16.88 12.97
N ALA A 245 -4.61 17.24 11.77
CA ALA A 245 -3.96 16.29 10.87
C ALA A 245 -2.69 15.67 11.49
N ASP A 246 -1.87 16.47 12.16
CA ASP A 246 -0.67 16.01 12.85
C ASP A 246 -1.02 15.09 14.05
N THR A 247 -2.09 15.39 14.79
CA THR A 247 -2.57 14.60 15.92
C THR A 247 -3.11 13.25 15.48
N LEU A 248 -4.00 13.23 14.47
CA LEU A 248 -4.50 11.99 13.86
C LEU A 248 -3.35 11.13 13.33
N THR A 249 -2.35 11.74 12.71
CA THR A 249 -1.16 11.03 12.23
C THR A 249 -0.40 10.37 13.38
N LYS A 250 -0.19 11.06 14.50
CA LYS A 250 0.48 10.49 15.68
C LYS A 250 -0.32 9.31 16.25
N ILE A 251 -1.64 9.42 16.34
CA ILE A 251 -2.51 8.34 16.83
C ILE A 251 -2.39 7.11 15.92
N ALA A 252 -2.46 7.30 14.60
CA ALA A 252 -2.31 6.20 13.64
C ALA A 252 -0.94 5.51 13.80
N VAL A 253 0.15 6.29 13.78
CA VAL A 253 1.51 5.77 13.88
C VAL A 253 1.79 5.07 15.21
N ALA A 254 1.12 5.46 16.31
CA ALA A 254 1.27 4.80 17.60
C ALA A 254 0.59 3.43 17.69
N LYS A 255 -0.41 3.15 16.84
CA LYS A 255 -1.20 1.90 16.82
C LYS A 255 -0.52 0.75 16.07
N VAL A 256 0.80 0.69 16.11
CA VAL A 256 1.55 -0.44 15.54
C VAL A 256 1.58 -1.56 16.56
N LEU A 257 0.74 -2.57 16.35
CA LEU A 257 0.80 -3.86 17.02
C LEU A 257 1.18 -4.94 16.00
#